data_AF-A0A8H9QE99-F1
#
_entry.id   AF-A0A8H9QE99-F1
#
_cell.length_a   1.000
_cell.length_b   1.000
_cell.length_c   1.000
_cell.angle_alpha   90.00
_cell.angle_beta   90.00
_cell.angle_gamma   90.00
#
_symmetry.space_group_name_H-M   'P 1'
#
loop_
_entity.id
_entity.type
_entity.pdbx_description
1 polymer ?
#
loop_
_entity_poly.entity_id
_entity_poly.type
_entity_poly.pdbx_seq_one_letter_code
_entity_poly.pdbx_strand_id
1 'polypeptide(L)'
;MGNGWHEWPLVLFTVLGQCVAGALIVSGYGWLTAKDELVKQRIVRSMFFLWLVMGIAFLASVMHLGSPLRAFNSLNRIGASALSNEIASGSLFFAVGGLWWLVAFLGKMPATLGKIWLLLSMLLGLVFVYAMTNVYQIDTVPTWYNGYTTLAFFMTMLLSGPLFAALLLRTAGVSCSPARFAGISVLALLATVAVVVLQGLSLSEIHSSVQNAGALVPDYASLQVWRILLLVAGLGCWICPLVRRKEPFVGGLALGLVSVLAGEIIGRGLFYGLHMTVGMAVAG
;
A
#
# COMPACT_ATOMS: atom_id res chain seq x y z
N MET A 1 28.26 -0.67 2.26
CA MET A 1 26.95 -0.34 2.85
C MET A 1 26.53 1.02 2.30
N GLY A 2 26.07 1.05 1.06
CA GLY A 2 25.34 2.19 0.51
C GLY A 2 24.24 2.56 1.50
N ASN A 3 24.35 3.77 2.04
CA ASN A 3 23.40 4.33 2.98
C ASN A 3 22.00 4.14 2.37
N GLY A 4 21.11 3.33 2.97
CA GLY A 4 19.82 2.89 2.40
C GLY A 4 18.83 4.01 1.99
N TRP A 5 19.27 5.27 2.05
CA TRP A 5 18.71 6.52 1.53
C TRP A 5 18.24 6.42 0.08
N HIS A 6 18.89 5.59 -0.76
CA HIS A 6 18.41 5.38 -2.13
C HIS A 6 17.07 4.66 -2.20
N GLU A 7 16.76 3.72 -1.31
CA GLU A 7 15.53 2.91 -1.40
C GLU A 7 14.30 3.61 -0.78
N TRP A 8 14.51 4.65 0.04
CA TRP A 8 13.43 5.35 0.76
C TRP A 8 12.31 5.91 -0.14
N PRO A 9 12.60 6.51 -1.30
CA PRO A 9 11.54 6.97 -2.19
C PRO A 9 10.66 5.81 -2.72
N LEU A 10 11.24 4.65 -2.99
CA LEU A 10 10.51 3.44 -3.43
C LEU A 10 9.68 2.84 -2.30
N VAL A 11 10.23 2.82 -1.07
CA VAL A 11 9.50 2.45 0.15
C VAL A 11 8.24 3.33 0.31
N LEU A 12 8.40 4.65 0.20
CA LEU A 12 7.28 5.58 0.33
C LEU A 12 6.27 5.41 -0.81
N PHE A 13 6.73 5.31 -2.05
CA PHE A 13 5.87 5.12 -3.21
C PHE A 13 4.99 3.88 -3.08
N THR A 14 5.59 2.73 -2.74
CA THR A 14 4.87 1.45 -2.64
C THR A 14 3.86 1.46 -1.49
N VAL A 15 4.28 1.87 -0.28
CA VAL A 15 3.39 1.89 0.90
C VAL A 15 2.23 2.87 0.72
N LEU A 16 2.50 4.09 0.26
CA LEU A 16 1.46 5.11 0.06
C LEU A 16 0.53 4.73 -1.10
N GLY A 17 1.07 4.21 -2.20
CA GLY A 17 0.26 3.73 -3.33
C GLY A 17 -0.69 2.60 -2.94
N GLN A 18 -0.21 1.62 -2.18
CA GLN A 18 -1.02 0.52 -1.63
C GLN A 18 -2.09 1.04 -0.67
N CYS A 19 -1.74 1.99 0.21
CA CYS A 19 -2.68 2.62 1.13
C CYS A 19 -3.80 3.33 0.39
N VAL A 20 -3.48 4.13 -0.64
CA VAL A 20 -4.48 4.80 -1.48
C VAL A 20 -5.38 3.81 -2.22
N ALA A 21 -4.79 2.78 -2.85
CA ALA A 21 -5.55 1.76 -3.57
C ALA A 21 -6.58 1.07 -2.65
N GLY A 22 -6.15 0.64 -1.45
CA GLY A 22 -7.04 0.01 -0.48
C GLY A 22 -8.10 0.99 0.05
N ALA A 23 -7.73 2.23 0.31
CA ALA A 23 -8.64 3.25 0.82
C ALA A 23 -9.69 3.68 -0.23
N LEU A 24 -9.33 3.71 -1.51
CA LEU A 24 -10.28 3.93 -2.61
C LEU A 24 -11.32 2.82 -2.67
N ILE A 25 -10.92 1.56 -2.49
CA ILE A 25 -11.86 0.42 -2.50
C ILE A 25 -12.89 0.55 -1.38
N VAL A 26 -12.45 0.84 -0.16
CA VAL A 26 -13.35 0.96 1.00
C VAL A 26 -14.22 2.21 0.91
N SER A 27 -13.64 3.36 0.55
CA SER A 27 -14.40 4.62 0.39
C SER A 27 -15.37 4.53 -0.80
N GLY A 28 -14.97 3.87 -1.88
CA GLY A 28 -15.80 3.62 -3.05
C GLY A 28 -16.96 2.68 -2.73
N TYR A 29 -16.74 1.64 -1.94
CA TYR A 29 -17.82 0.82 -1.39
C TYR A 29 -18.80 1.65 -0.54
N GLY A 30 -18.29 2.55 0.29
CA GLY A 30 -19.10 3.52 1.04
C GLY A 30 -19.97 4.38 0.11
N TRP A 31 -19.41 4.89 -0.98
CA TRP A 31 -20.13 5.68 -1.98
C TRP A 31 -21.20 4.86 -2.74
N LEU A 32 -20.89 3.61 -3.11
CA LEU A 32 -21.83 2.70 -3.80
C LEU A 32 -23.02 2.30 -2.92
N THR A 33 -22.83 2.23 -1.60
CA THR A 33 -23.86 1.82 -0.64
C THR A 33 -24.64 3.01 -0.06
N ALA A 34 -24.09 4.23 -0.14
CA ALA A 34 -24.79 5.43 0.29
C ALA A 34 -26.04 5.69 -0.57
N LYS A 35 -27.18 5.90 0.09
CA LYS A 35 -28.46 6.23 -0.58
C LYS A 35 -28.65 7.73 -0.77
N ASP A 36 -28.16 8.53 0.18
CA ASP A 36 -28.27 9.98 0.19
C ASP A 36 -27.15 10.63 -0.62
N GLU A 37 -27.52 11.53 -1.53
CA GLU A 37 -26.58 12.30 -2.35
C GLU A 37 -25.70 13.24 -1.52
N LEU A 38 -26.19 13.75 -0.39
CA LEU A 38 -25.38 14.57 0.53
C LEU A 38 -24.26 13.74 1.18
N VAL A 39 -24.55 12.49 1.53
CA VAL A 39 -23.55 11.54 2.06
C VAL A 39 -22.52 11.22 0.98
N LYS A 40 -22.97 10.89 -0.24
CA LYS A 40 -22.07 10.64 -1.38
C LYS A 40 -21.13 11.81 -1.65
N GLN A 41 -21.66 13.03 -1.65
CA GLN A 41 -20.86 14.25 -1.84
C GLN A 41 -19.82 14.43 -0.73
N ARG A 42 -20.18 14.18 0.55
CA ARG A 42 -19.21 14.22 1.65
C ARG A 42 -18.10 13.19 1.49
N ILE A 43 -18.42 11.96 1.07
CA ILE A 43 -17.42 10.92 0.77
C ILE A 43 -16.48 11.38 -0.35
N VAL A 44 -17.02 11.85 -1.48
CA VAL A 44 -16.23 12.33 -2.62
C VAL A 44 -15.30 13.48 -2.21
N ARG A 45 -15.78 14.44 -1.40
CA ARG A 45 -14.94 15.53 -0.88
C ARG A 45 -13.79 15.01 -0.03
N SER A 46 -14.05 14.01 0.83
CA SER A 46 -13.00 13.40 1.65
C SER A 46 -11.92 12.66 0.84
N MET A 47 -12.29 12.12 -0.34
CA MET A 47 -11.35 11.43 -1.24
C MET A 47 -10.27 12.36 -1.83
N PHE A 48 -10.38 13.69 -1.67
CA PHE A 48 -9.29 14.62 -1.98
C PHE A 48 -7.96 14.17 -1.37
N PHE A 49 -7.99 13.73 -0.10
CA PHE A 49 -6.79 13.27 0.61
C PHE A 49 -6.20 11.99 0.04
N LEU A 50 -7.00 11.12 -0.59
CA LEU A 50 -6.49 9.93 -1.29
C LEU A 50 -5.59 10.34 -2.46
N TRP A 51 -6.08 11.25 -3.30
CA TRP A 51 -5.35 11.71 -4.47
C TRP A 51 -4.17 12.60 -4.12
N LEU A 52 -4.27 13.36 -3.03
CA LEU A 52 -3.13 14.10 -2.47
C LEU A 52 -2.00 13.14 -2.05
N VAL A 53 -2.31 12.11 -1.27
CA VAL A 53 -1.33 11.08 -0.86
C VAL A 53 -0.77 10.35 -2.07
N MET A 54 -1.60 10.04 -3.07
CA MET A 54 -1.14 9.41 -4.32
C MET A 54 -0.18 10.32 -5.10
N GLY A 55 -0.46 11.63 -5.17
CA GLY A 55 0.43 12.60 -5.79
C GLY A 55 1.79 12.67 -5.08
N ILE A 56 1.80 12.62 -3.75
CA ILE A 56 3.04 12.53 -2.95
C ILE A 56 3.80 11.23 -3.24
N ALA A 57 3.09 10.10 -3.36
CA ALA A 57 3.71 8.82 -3.71
C ALA A 57 4.41 8.89 -5.08
N PHE A 58 3.76 9.44 -6.10
CA PHE A 58 4.39 9.64 -7.41
C PHE A 58 5.56 10.61 -7.36
N LEU A 59 5.46 11.68 -6.58
CA LEU A 59 6.56 12.63 -6.43
C LEU A 59 7.80 11.94 -5.84
N ALA A 60 7.61 11.09 -4.82
CA ALA A 60 8.68 10.27 -4.28
C ALA A 60 9.28 9.35 -5.35
N SER A 61 8.44 8.66 -6.13
CA SER A 61 8.90 7.82 -7.24
C SER A 61 9.75 8.61 -8.26
N VAL A 62 9.29 9.79 -8.71
CA VAL A 62 10.02 10.63 -9.67
C VAL A 62 11.33 11.17 -9.11
N MET A 63 11.36 11.56 -7.83
CA MET A 63 12.58 12.07 -7.18
C MET A 63 13.70 11.04 -7.09
N HIS A 64 13.38 9.75 -7.21
CA HIS A 64 14.38 8.68 -7.26
C HIS A 64 14.98 8.48 -8.65
N LEU A 65 14.32 8.95 -9.71
CA LEU A 65 14.84 8.81 -11.06
C LEU A 65 16.00 9.79 -11.29
N GLY A 66 17.16 9.26 -11.70
CA GLY A 66 18.32 10.08 -12.06
C GLY A 66 18.06 11.04 -13.25
N SER A 67 17.05 10.76 -14.09
CA SER A 67 16.63 11.66 -15.16
C SER A 67 15.10 11.65 -15.36
N PRO A 68 14.35 12.54 -14.68
CA PRO A 68 12.89 12.58 -14.73
C PRO A 68 12.31 12.69 -16.14
N LEU A 69 12.95 13.46 -17.02
CA LEU A 69 12.48 13.65 -18.40
C LEU A 69 12.56 12.37 -19.25
N ARG A 70 13.44 11.43 -18.90
CA ARG A 70 13.53 10.12 -19.60
C ARG A 70 12.58 9.08 -19.02
N ALA A 71 11.84 9.40 -17.95
CA ALA A 71 10.84 8.49 -17.38
C ALA A 71 9.81 8.05 -18.42
N PHE A 72 9.45 8.93 -19.36
CA PHE A 72 8.52 8.59 -20.46
C PHE A 72 9.04 7.46 -21.36
N ASN A 73 10.36 7.30 -21.51
CA ASN A 73 10.93 6.21 -22.29
C ASN A 73 10.64 4.84 -21.67
N SER A 74 10.38 4.79 -20.35
CA SER A 74 9.98 3.55 -19.68
C SER A 74 8.69 2.99 -20.26
N LEU A 75 7.79 3.82 -20.81
CA LEU A 75 6.51 3.39 -21.41
C LEU A 75 6.69 2.67 -22.75
N ASN A 76 7.87 2.73 -23.37
CA ASN A 76 8.13 2.04 -24.65
C ASN A 76 8.22 0.50 -24.51
N ARG A 77 8.22 -0.03 -23.28
CA ARG A 77 8.33 -1.46 -22.98
C ARG A 77 7.13 -2.01 -22.18
N ILE A 78 5.96 -1.38 -22.31
CA ILE A 78 4.72 -1.91 -21.72
C ILE A 78 4.46 -3.31 -22.28
N GLY A 79 4.12 -4.25 -21.41
CA GLY A 79 3.96 -5.67 -21.71
C GLY A 79 5.23 -6.50 -21.61
N ALA A 80 6.41 -5.89 -21.77
CA ALA A 80 7.70 -6.60 -21.77
C ALA A 80 8.53 -6.37 -20.50
N SER A 81 8.36 -5.24 -19.81
CA SER A 81 9.09 -4.89 -18.59
C SER A 81 8.15 -4.71 -17.41
N ALA A 82 8.44 -5.38 -16.29
CA ALA A 82 7.68 -5.24 -15.05
C ALA A 82 7.65 -3.79 -14.55
N LEU A 83 8.80 -3.09 -14.58
CA LEU A 83 8.91 -1.68 -14.21
C LEU A 83 8.05 -0.77 -15.10
N SER A 84 8.04 -1.04 -16.41
CA SER A 84 7.19 -0.30 -17.35
C SER A 84 5.70 -0.50 -17.04
N ASN A 85 5.30 -1.75 -16.75
CA ASN A 85 3.93 -2.10 -16.40
C ASN A 85 3.50 -1.44 -15.07
N GLU A 86 4.39 -1.35 -14.09
CA GLU A 86 4.13 -0.63 -12.83
C GLU A 86 3.88 0.85 -13.07
N ILE A 87 4.76 1.53 -13.81
CA ILE A 87 4.62 2.97 -14.11
C ILE A 87 3.33 3.23 -14.90
N ALA A 88 3.05 2.41 -15.91
CA ALA A 88 1.85 2.54 -16.74
C ALA A 88 0.57 2.27 -15.93
N SER A 89 0.51 1.19 -15.15
CA SER A 89 -0.65 0.85 -14.34
C SER A 89 -0.91 1.87 -13.23
N GLY A 90 0.13 2.36 -12.57
CA GLY A 90 0.02 3.43 -11.58
C GLY A 90 -0.50 4.73 -12.19
N SER A 91 0.08 5.15 -13.31
CA SER A 91 -0.35 6.36 -14.02
C SER A 91 -1.81 6.25 -14.49
N LEU A 92 -2.19 5.08 -15.00
CA LEU A 92 -3.56 4.80 -15.41
C LEU A 92 -4.54 4.81 -14.22
N PHE A 93 -4.17 4.19 -13.10
CA PHE A 93 -4.95 4.21 -11.86
C PHE A 93 -5.19 5.65 -11.37
N PHE A 94 -4.13 6.46 -11.34
CA PHE A 94 -4.20 7.86 -10.91
C PHE A 94 -5.04 8.72 -11.86
N ALA A 95 -4.84 8.58 -13.17
CA ALA A 95 -5.59 9.34 -14.15
C ALA A 95 -7.07 8.96 -14.14
N VAL A 96 -7.38 7.66 -14.22
CA VAL A 96 -8.77 7.18 -14.29
C VAL A 96 -9.52 7.47 -12.99
N GLY A 97 -8.92 7.17 -11.83
CA GLY A 97 -9.57 7.40 -10.54
C GLY A 97 -9.58 8.88 -10.12
N GLY A 98 -8.51 9.63 -10.40
CA GLY A 98 -8.42 11.05 -10.11
C GLY A 98 -9.38 11.88 -10.96
N LEU A 99 -9.52 11.56 -12.26
CA LEU A 99 -10.52 12.19 -13.12
C LEU A 99 -11.95 11.84 -12.69
N TRP A 100 -12.20 10.57 -12.34
CA TRP A 100 -13.50 10.18 -11.76
C TRP A 100 -13.83 11.05 -10.54
N TRP A 101 -12.89 11.18 -9.61
CA TRP A 101 -13.05 11.99 -8.40
C TRP A 101 -13.29 13.46 -8.73
N LEU A 102 -12.54 14.03 -9.67
CA LEU A 102 -12.68 15.43 -10.05
C LEU A 102 -14.07 15.73 -10.62
N VAL A 103 -14.56 14.91 -11.54
CA VAL A 103 -15.90 15.12 -12.13
C VAL A 103 -16.98 14.89 -11.06
N ALA A 104 -16.79 13.91 -10.16
CA ALA A 104 -17.72 13.66 -9.05
C ALA A 104 -17.76 14.83 -8.07
N PHE A 105 -16.60 15.42 -7.76
CA PHE A 105 -16.44 16.57 -6.89
C PHE A 105 -17.12 17.82 -7.46
N LEU A 106 -17.06 17.99 -8.79
CA LEU A 106 -17.77 19.07 -9.49
C LEU A 106 -19.29 18.86 -9.56
N GLY A 107 -19.82 17.74 -9.06
CA GLY A 107 -21.25 17.41 -9.12
C GLY A 107 -21.77 17.12 -10.53
N LYS A 108 -20.87 16.89 -11.50
CA LYS A 108 -21.21 16.68 -12.92
C LYS A 108 -21.32 15.21 -13.32
N MET A 109 -21.22 14.28 -12.37
CA MET A 109 -21.20 12.84 -12.68
C MET A 109 -22.59 12.26 -12.91
N PRO A 110 -22.85 11.63 -14.07
CA PRO A 110 -24.04 10.81 -14.27
C PRO A 110 -24.03 9.60 -13.34
N ALA A 111 -25.19 9.24 -12.78
CA ALA A 111 -25.28 8.22 -11.73
C ALA A 111 -24.78 6.83 -12.16
N THR A 112 -25.12 6.36 -13.35
CA THR A 112 -24.71 5.04 -13.87
C THR A 112 -23.24 5.01 -14.27
N LEU A 113 -22.79 6.03 -15.00
CA LEU A 113 -21.40 6.17 -15.43
C LEU A 113 -20.46 6.28 -14.22
N GLY A 114 -20.86 7.02 -13.19
CA GLY A 114 -20.08 7.16 -11.96
C GLY A 114 -19.87 5.84 -11.24
N LYS A 115 -20.86 4.95 -11.21
CA LYS A 115 -20.70 3.61 -10.61
C LYS A 115 -19.70 2.75 -11.39
N ILE A 116 -19.86 2.66 -12.71
CA ILE A 116 -19.01 1.80 -13.56
C ILE A 116 -17.57 2.30 -13.52
N TRP A 117 -17.37 3.62 -13.65
CA TRP A 117 -16.04 4.22 -13.64
C TRP A 117 -15.37 4.10 -12.25
N LEU A 118 -16.12 4.23 -11.15
CA LEU A 118 -15.57 3.97 -9.82
C LEU A 118 -15.11 2.51 -9.68
N LEU A 119 -15.92 1.55 -10.11
CA LEU A 119 -15.56 0.12 -10.08
C LEU A 119 -14.32 -0.17 -10.93
N LEU A 120 -14.21 0.43 -12.11
CA LEU A 120 -13.01 0.35 -12.94
C LEU A 120 -11.79 0.93 -12.21
N SER A 121 -11.93 2.06 -11.53
CA SER A 121 -10.85 2.69 -10.76
C SER A 121 -10.39 1.81 -9.59
N MET A 122 -11.33 1.15 -8.91
CA MET A 122 -11.04 0.17 -7.86
C MET A 122 -10.28 -1.04 -8.40
N LEU A 123 -10.67 -1.56 -9.56
CA LEU A 123 -9.97 -2.66 -10.24
C LEU A 123 -8.56 -2.25 -10.65
N LEU A 124 -8.39 -1.05 -11.21
CA LEU A 124 -7.08 -0.53 -11.58
C LEU A 124 -6.15 -0.37 -10.36
N GLY A 125 -6.68 -0.05 -9.19
CA GLY A 125 -5.91 -0.05 -7.94
C GLY A 125 -5.35 -1.43 -7.58
N LEU A 126 -6.12 -2.50 -7.78
CA LEU A 126 -5.65 -3.88 -7.60
C LEU A 126 -4.59 -4.27 -8.64
N VAL A 127 -4.81 -3.91 -9.91
CA VAL A 127 -3.85 -4.14 -11.00
C VAL A 127 -2.54 -3.41 -10.72
N PHE A 128 -2.61 -2.18 -10.22
CA PHE A 128 -1.44 -1.41 -9.84
C PHE A 128 -0.63 -2.07 -8.72
N VAL A 129 -1.27 -2.49 -7.63
CA VAL A 129 -0.57 -3.22 -6.55
C VAL A 129 0.04 -4.52 -7.08
N TYR A 130 -0.68 -5.27 -7.92
CA TYR A 130 -0.13 -6.46 -8.57
C TYR A 130 1.09 -6.15 -9.45
N ALA A 131 1.03 -5.09 -10.25
CA ALA A 131 2.14 -4.65 -11.09
C ALA A 131 3.38 -4.28 -10.26
N MET A 132 3.22 -3.64 -9.09
CA MET A 132 4.32 -3.42 -8.16
C MET A 132 4.99 -4.73 -7.75
N THR A 133 4.21 -5.78 -7.46
CA THR A 133 4.78 -7.07 -7.02
C THR A 133 5.65 -7.71 -8.10
N ASN A 134 5.26 -7.58 -9.36
CA ASN A 134 5.99 -8.16 -10.50
C ASN A 134 7.36 -7.53 -10.70
N VAL A 135 7.58 -6.29 -10.25
CA VAL A 135 8.90 -5.64 -10.32
C VAL A 135 9.92 -6.40 -9.48
N TYR A 136 9.48 -7.06 -8.43
CA TYR A 136 10.35 -7.77 -7.49
C TYR A 136 10.38 -9.29 -7.69
N GLN A 137 9.57 -9.83 -8.60
CA GLN A 137 9.62 -11.24 -8.99
C GLN A 137 10.78 -11.45 -9.99
N ILE A 138 12.01 -11.30 -9.49
CA ILE A 138 13.24 -11.39 -10.26
C ILE A 138 13.96 -12.69 -9.90
N ASP A 139 14.07 -13.63 -10.85
CA ASP A 139 14.66 -14.95 -10.62
C ASP A 139 16.09 -14.92 -10.02
N THR A 140 16.84 -13.85 -10.28
CA THR A 140 18.21 -13.68 -9.79
C THR A 140 18.29 -13.12 -8.36
N VAL A 141 17.17 -12.75 -7.73
CA VAL A 141 17.09 -12.24 -6.35
C VAL A 141 16.19 -13.16 -5.51
N PRO A 142 16.73 -14.27 -4.95
CA PRO A 142 15.91 -15.32 -4.33
C PRO A 142 15.13 -14.86 -3.09
N THR A 143 15.64 -13.87 -2.38
CA THR A 143 14.98 -13.30 -1.20
C THR A 143 13.68 -12.55 -1.55
N TRP A 144 13.55 -12.09 -2.80
CA TRP A 144 12.35 -11.44 -3.32
C TRP A 144 11.49 -12.35 -4.20
N TYR A 145 12.11 -13.30 -4.91
CA TYR A 145 11.44 -14.23 -5.81
C TYR A 145 10.69 -15.34 -5.07
N ASN A 146 9.53 -14.99 -4.51
CA ASN A 146 8.65 -15.93 -3.80
C ASN A 146 7.24 -15.34 -3.62
N GLY A 147 6.32 -16.19 -3.18
CA GLY A 147 4.93 -15.78 -2.91
C GLY A 147 4.77 -14.82 -1.71
N TYR A 148 5.75 -14.77 -0.79
CA TYR A 148 5.69 -13.87 0.36
C TYR A 148 5.74 -12.41 -0.04
N THR A 149 6.50 -12.07 -1.08
CA THR A 149 6.55 -10.71 -1.65
C THR A 149 5.15 -10.25 -2.07
N THR A 150 4.46 -11.05 -2.89
CA THR A 150 3.12 -10.69 -3.38
C THR A 150 2.13 -10.60 -2.21
N LEU A 151 2.14 -11.58 -1.29
CA LEU A 151 1.29 -11.54 -0.10
C LEU A 151 1.54 -10.27 0.73
N ALA A 152 2.80 -9.95 1.01
CA ALA A 152 3.17 -8.82 1.86
C ALA A 152 2.76 -7.46 1.27
N PHE A 153 2.73 -7.32 -0.06
CA PHE A 153 2.26 -6.09 -0.74
C PHE A 153 0.74 -5.93 -0.62
N PHE A 154 -0.03 -7.01 -0.83
CA PHE A 154 -1.48 -6.98 -0.62
C PHE A 154 -1.86 -6.84 0.86
N MET A 155 -1.07 -7.39 1.79
CA MET A 155 -1.32 -7.18 3.22
C MET A 155 -1.15 -5.70 3.60
N THR A 156 -0.14 -4.98 3.09
CA THR A 156 -0.01 -3.53 3.29
C THR A 156 -1.29 -2.80 2.87
N MET A 157 -1.82 -3.13 1.68
CA MET A 157 -3.05 -2.54 1.15
C MET A 157 -4.26 -2.82 2.04
N LEU A 158 -4.39 -4.05 2.55
CA LEU A 158 -5.51 -4.48 3.42
C LEU A 158 -5.38 -3.99 4.87
N LEU A 159 -4.18 -3.65 5.33
CA LEU A 159 -3.92 -3.10 6.66
C LEU A 159 -4.13 -1.58 6.68
N SER A 160 -3.48 -0.86 5.76
CA SER A 160 -3.46 0.60 5.75
C SER A 160 -4.68 1.22 5.07
N GLY A 161 -5.14 0.63 3.96
CA GLY A 161 -6.23 1.19 3.15
C GLY A 161 -7.56 1.31 3.89
N PRO A 162 -8.08 0.22 4.51
CA PRO A 162 -9.31 0.29 5.30
C PRO A 162 -9.25 1.28 6.46
N LEU A 163 -8.11 1.37 7.14
CA LEU A 163 -7.92 2.31 8.24
C LEU A 163 -7.91 3.77 7.75
N PHE A 164 -7.27 4.03 6.61
CA PHE A 164 -7.28 5.36 5.99
C PHE A 164 -8.69 5.75 5.52
N ALA A 165 -9.41 4.83 4.87
CA ALA A 165 -10.81 5.07 4.52
C ALA A 165 -11.69 5.31 5.75
N ALA A 166 -11.49 4.55 6.84
CA ALA A 166 -12.22 4.76 8.09
C ALA A 166 -11.96 6.17 8.66
N LEU A 167 -10.71 6.66 8.61
CA LEU A 167 -10.37 8.03 8.99
C LEU A 167 -11.12 9.06 8.13
N LEU A 168 -11.10 8.91 6.80
CA LEU A 168 -11.76 9.85 5.88
C LEU A 168 -13.28 9.86 6.01
N LEU A 169 -13.89 8.69 6.14
CA LEU A 169 -15.33 8.58 6.33
C LEU A 169 -15.74 9.16 7.69
N ARG A 170 -14.90 8.98 8.72
CA ARG A 170 -15.15 9.56 10.04
C ARG A 170 -15.04 11.08 10.03
N THR A 171 -14.03 11.66 9.38
CA THR A 171 -13.91 13.12 9.23
C THR A 171 -15.02 13.72 8.38
N ALA A 172 -15.55 12.96 7.42
CA ALA A 172 -16.72 13.33 6.63
C ALA A 172 -18.06 13.20 7.39
N GLY A 173 -18.06 12.67 8.62
CA GLY A 173 -19.26 12.42 9.41
C GLY A 173 -20.17 11.34 8.80
N VAL A 174 -19.58 10.33 8.17
CA VAL A 174 -20.29 9.21 7.52
C VAL A 174 -20.07 7.93 8.30
N SER A 175 -21.16 7.34 8.80
CA SER A 175 -21.15 6.05 9.49
C SER A 175 -21.26 4.90 8.48
N CYS A 176 -20.15 4.48 7.89
CA CYS A 176 -20.09 3.18 7.19
C CYS A 176 -19.84 2.06 8.19
N SER A 177 -20.26 0.82 7.89
CA SER A 177 -20.04 -0.36 8.74
C SER A 177 -18.54 -0.61 8.97
N PRO A 178 -17.95 -0.14 10.09
CA PRO A 178 -16.49 -0.13 10.25
C PRO A 178 -15.98 -1.53 10.62
N ALA A 179 -16.85 -2.34 11.23
CA ALA A 179 -16.51 -3.65 11.78
C ALA A 179 -16.12 -4.68 10.70
N ARG A 180 -16.77 -4.67 9.53
CA ARG A 180 -16.44 -5.61 8.44
C ARG A 180 -15.03 -5.37 7.91
N PHE A 181 -14.70 -4.11 7.62
CA PHE A 181 -13.39 -3.73 7.13
C PHE A 181 -12.31 -3.87 8.19
N ALA A 182 -12.62 -3.59 9.45
CA ALA A 182 -11.72 -3.87 10.57
C ALA A 182 -11.41 -5.37 10.69
N GLY A 183 -12.42 -6.23 10.52
CA GLY A 183 -12.22 -7.69 10.50
C GLY A 183 -11.29 -8.16 9.38
N ILE A 184 -11.41 -7.59 8.18
CA ILE A 184 -10.50 -7.87 7.06
C ILE A 184 -9.06 -7.45 7.41
N SER A 185 -8.86 -6.27 8.01
CA SER A 185 -7.53 -5.82 8.44
C SER A 185 -6.95 -6.68 9.56
N VAL A 186 -7.77 -7.23 10.46
CA VAL A 186 -7.30 -8.21 11.47
C VAL A 186 -6.84 -9.50 10.82
N LEU A 187 -7.59 -10.03 9.85
CA LEU A 187 -7.17 -11.22 9.10
C LEU A 187 -5.87 -10.94 8.32
N ALA A 188 -5.74 -9.75 7.73
CA ALA A 188 -4.51 -9.32 7.07
C ALA A 188 -3.33 -9.23 8.04
N LEU A 189 -3.56 -8.79 9.28
CA LEU A 189 -2.53 -8.76 10.32
C LEU A 189 -2.06 -10.18 10.68
N LEU A 190 -2.99 -11.11 10.88
CA LEU A 190 -2.66 -12.51 11.17
C LEU A 190 -1.88 -13.15 10.03
N ALA A 191 -2.32 -12.92 8.79
CA ALA A 191 -1.59 -13.36 7.60
C ALA A 191 -0.19 -12.72 7.51
N THR A 192 -0.05 -11.43 7.87
CA THR A 192 1.25 -10.75 7.93
C THR A 192 2.18 -11.39 8.96
N VAL A 193 1.68 -11.70 10.16
CA VAL A 193 2.46 -12.39 11.19
C VAL A 193 2.91 -13.76 10.69
N ALA A 194 2.02 -14.53 10.06
CA ALA A 194 2.36 -15.82 9.48
C ALA A 194 3.43 -15.70 8.39
N VAL A 195 3.30 -14.73 7.47
CA VAL A 195 4.29 -14.46 6.43
C VAL A 195 5.65 -14.09 7.03
N VAL A 196 5.68 -13.22 8.05
CA VAL A 196 6.94 -12.84 8.73
C VAL A 196 7.62 -14.04 9.37
N VAL A 197 6.88 -14.90 10.05
CA VAL A 197 7.44 -16.12 10.68
C VAL A 197 7.95 -17.09 9.61
N LEU A 198 7.13 -17.41 8.60
CA LEU A 198 7.50 -18.36 7.56
C LEU A 198 8.68 -17.87 6.71
N GLN A 199 8.67 -16.59 6.32
CA GLN A 199 9.77 -15.98 5.60
C GLN A 199 11.04 -15.99 6.47
N GLY A 200 10.94 -15.62 7.74
CA GLY A 200 12.06 -15.66 8.68
C GLY A 200 12.73 -17.04 8.79
N LEU A 201 11.94 -18.11 8.80
CA LEU A 201 12.45 -19.49 8.79
C LEU A 201 13.09 -19.86 7.44
N SER A 202 12.56 -19.40 6.32
CA SER A 202 13.14 -19.66 4.99
C SER A 202 14.43 -18.91 4.72
N LEU A 203 14.68 -17.76 5.38
CA LEU A 203 15.87 -16.95 5.14
C LEU A 203 17.17 -17.70 5.47
N SER A 204 17.15 -18.60 6.45
CA SER A 204 18.30 -19.42 6.80
C SER A 204 18.58 -20.56 5.81
N GLU A 205 17.75 -20.75 4.79
CA GLU A 205 18.01 -21.72 3.70
C GLU A 205 18.59 -21.03 2.45
N ILE A 206 18.49 -19.70 2.38
CA ILE A 206 18.94 -18.91 1.23
C ILE A 206 20.38 -18.45 1.46
N HIS A 207 21.30 -19.00 0.68
CA HIS A 207 22.73 -18.67 0.76
C HIS A 207 23.31 -18.40 -0.61
N SER A 208 24.26 -17.46 -0.67
CA SER A 208 25.23 -17.36 -1.77
C SER A 208 26.54 -18.00 -1.34
N SER A 209 27.49 -18.12 -2.28
CA SER A 209 28.86 -18.56 -1.98
C SER A 209 29.61 -17.62 -1.02
N VAL A 210 29.08 -16.41 -0.78
CA VAL A 210 29.75 -15.35 -0.02
C VAL A 210 29.02 -15.05 1.30
N GLN A 211 27.68 -15.05 1.32
CA GLN A 211 26.88 -14.64 2.48
C GLN A 211 25.55 -15.39 2.58
N ASN A 212 25.03 -15.47 3.81
CA ASN A 212 23.72 -16.02 4.14
C ASN A 212 22.67 -14.89 4.18
N ALA A 213 21.47 -15.11 3.64
CA ALA A 213 20.40 -14.11 3.66
C ALA A 213 19.98 -13.68 5.08
N GLY A 214 20.07 -14.57 6.07
CA GLY A 214 19.81 -14.26 7.47
C GLY A 214 20.82 -13.28 8.09
N ALA A 215 21.99 -13.09 7.50
CA ALA A 215 23.02 -12.17 7.97
C ALA A 215 22.96 -10.79 7.28
N LEU A 216 22.10 -10.61 6.27
CA LEU A 216 21.98 -9.34 5.52
C LEU A 216 21.47 -8.21 6.40
N VAL A 217 20.55 -8.52 7.32
CA VAL A 217 19.97 -7.56 8.27
C VAL A 217 20.13 -8.11 9.69
N PRO A 218 21.21 -7.76 10.40
CA PRO A 218 21.48 -8.29 11.75
C PRO A 218 20.32 -8.06 12.73
N ASP A 219 19.63 -6.92 12.61
CA ASP A 219 18.53 -6.53 13.48
C ASP A 219 17.14 -7.01 12.99
N TYR A 220 17.07 -7.92 12.01
CA TYR A 220 15.83 -8.35 11.35
C TYR A 220 14.71 -8.71 12.33
N ALA A 221 15.01 -9.57 13.31
CA ALA A 221 14.04 -10.02 14.30
C ALA A 221 13.50 -8.86 15.15
N SER A 222 14.40 -7.97 15.61
CA SER A 222 14.02 -6.82 16.44
C SER A 222 13.14 -5.83 15.67
N LEU A 223 13.47 -5.57 14.40
CA LEU A 223 12.69 -4.68 13.53
C LEU A 223 11.33 -5.28 13.17
N GLN A 224 11.24 -6.60 12.96
CA GLN A 224 9.94 -7.28 12.79
C GLN A 224 9.08 -7.17 14.05
N VAL A 225 9.64 -7.31 15.25
CA VAL A 225 8.89 -7.12 16.51
C VAL A 225 8.33 -5.69 16.57
N TRP A 226 9.15 -4.67 16.31
CA TRP A 226 8.68 -3.28 16.28
C TRP A 226 7.61 -3.05 15.23
N ARG A 227 7.76 -3.61 14.03
CA ARG A 227 6.73 -3.58 13.00
C ARG A 227 5.41 -4.15 13.50
N ILE A 228 5.41 -5.37 14.04
CA ILE A 228 4.17 -6.00 14.52
C ILE A 228 3.55 -5.21 15.66
N LEU A 229 4.35 -4.68 16.60
CA LEU A 229 3.85 -3.82 17.68
C LEU A 229 3.16 -2.57 17.14
N LEU A 230 3.74 -1.91 16.14
CA LEU A 230 3.16 -0.71 15.50
C LEU A 230 1.87 -1.04 14.75
N LEU A 231 1.81 -2.17 14.03
CA LEU A 231 0.60 -2.62 13.34
C LEU A 231 -0.53 -2.96 14.32
N VAL A 232 -0.21 -3.69 15.41
CA VAL A 232 -1.16 -4.04 16.47
C VAL A 232 -1.66 -2.78 17.18
N ALA A 233 -0.76 -1.87 17.55
CA ALA A 233 -1.13 -0.61 18.19
C ALA A 233 -2.02 0.23 17.29
N GLY A 234 -1.66 0.36 16.00
CA GLY A 234 -2.39 1.19 15.06
C GLY A 234 -3.79 0.65 14.74
N LEU A 235 -3.93 -0.66 14.53
CA LEU A 235 -5.25 -1.29 14.40
C LEU A 235 -6.02 -1.28 15.73
N GLY A 236 -5.34 -1.37 16.87
CA GLY A 236 -5.93 -1.23 18.20
C GLY A 236 -6.64 0.11 18.40
N CYS A 237 -6.08 1.21 17.89
CA CYS A 237 -6.72 2.53 17.91
C CYS A 237 -8.08 2.55 17.18
N TRP A 238 -8.26 1.69 16.19
CA TRP A 238 -9.52 1.55 15.45
C TRP A 238 -10.46 0.51 16.06
N ILE A 239 -9.94 -0.65 16.46
CA ILE A 239 -10.72 -1.82 16.89
C ILE A 239 -11.21 -1.66 18.34
N CYS A 240 -10.40 -1.14 19.26
CA CYS A 240 -10.76 -1.02 20.67
C CYS A 240 -12.05 -0.20 20.89
N PRO A 241 -12.25 0.97 20.23
CA PRO A 241 -13.53 1.67 20.27
C PRO A 241 -14.69 0.83 19.74
N LEU A 242 -14.51 0.13 18.61
CA LEU A 242 -15.55 -0.68 17.97
C LEU A 242 -16.01 -1.83 18.87
N VAL A 243 -15.08 -2.53 19.53
CA VAL A 243 -15.40 -3.61 20.48
C VAL A 243 -16.18 -3.06 21.68
N ARG A 244 -15.86 -1.84 22.13
CA ARG A 244 -16.60 -1.12 23.18
C ARG A 244 -17.92 -0.51 22.70
N ARG A 245 -18.35 -0.80 21.46
CA ARG A 245 -19.54 -0.21 20.81
C ARG A 245 -19.53 1.33 20.80
N LYS A 246 -18.34 1.92 20.81
CA LYS A 246 -18.13 3.37 20.67
C LYS A 246 -17.63 3.66 19.27
N GLU A 247 -18.01 4.82 18.76
CA GLU A 247 -17.43 5.27 17.50
C GLU A 247 -15.97 5.69 17.69
N PRO A 248 -15.06 5.28 16.79
CA PRO A 248 -13.67 5.68 16.88
C PRO A 248 -13.55 7.21 16.69
N PHE A 249 -12.74 7.85 17.53
CA PHE A 249 -12.47 9.29 17.41
C PHE A 249 -11.43 9.56 16.33
N VAL A 250 -11.53 10.71 15.67
CA VAL A 250 -10.67 11.06 14.50
C VAL A 250 -9.19 11.01 14.84
N GLY A 251 -8.78 11.60 15.97
CA GLY A 251 -7.38 11.59 16.39
C GLY A 251 -6.81 10.17 16.59
N GLY A 252 -7.63 9.23 17.06
CA GLY A 252 -7.23 7.85 17.30
C GLY A 252 -7.04 7.11 15.98
N LEU A 253 -7.93 7.34 15.01
CA LEU A 253 -7.77 6.81 13.65
C LEU A 253 -6.54 7.40 12.95
N ALA A 254 -6.26 8.70 13.14
CA ALA A 254 -5.09 9.34 12.57
C ALA A 254 -3.78 8.78 13.17
N LEU A 255 -3.69 8.67 14.50
CA LEU A 255 -2.57 8.02 15.18
C LEU A 255 -2.43 6.55 14.77
N GLY A 256 -3.57 5.86 14.61
CA GLY A 256 -3.60 4.49 14.15
C GLY A 256 -3.03 4.34 12.74
N LEU A 257 -3.43 5.22 11.83
CA LEU A 257 -2.93 5.24 10.46
C LEU A 257 -1.42 5.52 10.41
N VAL A 258 -0.95 6.52 11.16
CA VAL A 258 0.48 6.83 11.25
C VAL A 258 1.27 5.63 11.79
N SER A 259 0.76 4.96 12.82
CA SER A 259 1.41 3.77 13.39
C SER A 259 1.47 2.62 12.39
N VAL A 260 0.37 2.34 11.68
CA VAL A 260 0.34 1.29 10.65
C VAL A 260 1.27 1.61 9.49
N LEU A 261 1.28 2.85 9.00
CA LEU A 261 2.20 3.28 7.95
C LEU A 261 3.66 3.17 8.38
N ALA A 262 3.99 3.55 9.62
CA ALA A 262 5.34 3.39 10.17
C ALA A 262 5.75 1.91 10.22
N GLY A 263 4.85 1.02 10.66
CA GLY A 263 5.10 -0.43 10.65
C GLY A 263 5.32 -0.97 9.23
N GLU A 264 4.53 -0.54 8.25
CA GLU A 264 4.69 -0.98 6.85
C GLU A 264 5.93 -0.40 6.18
N ILE A 265 6.36 0.80 6.55
CA ILE A 265 7.65 1.38 6.13
C ILE A 265 8.80 0.54 6.67
N ILE A 266 8.77 0.11 7.94
CA ILE A 266 9.78 -0.82 8.49
C ILE A 266 9.75 -2.14 7.70
N GLY A 267 8.56 -2.68 7.43
CA GLY A 267 8.40 -3.90 6.65
C GLY A 267 8.98 -3.81 5.24
N ARG A 268 8.77 -2.68 4.55
CA ARG A 268 9.37 -2.44 3.24
C ARG A 268 10.87 -2.17 3.33
N GLY A 269 11.34 -1.44 4.34
CA GLY A 269 12.76 -1.24 4.58
C GLY A 269 13.51 -2.57 4.78
N LEU A 270 12.93 -3.48 5.57
CA LEU A 270 13.44 -4.84 5.73
C LEU A 270 13.43 -5.61 4.40
N PHE A 271 12.37 -5.49 3.61
CA PHE A 271 12.27 -6.12 2.30
C PHE A 271 13.41 -5.67 1.37
N TYR A 272 13.69 -4.37 1.26
CA TYR A 272 14.82 -3.89 0.44
C TYR A 272 16.18 -4.26 1.04
N GLY A 273 16.31 -4.25 2.37
CA GLY A 273 17.54 -4.68 3.05
C GLY A 273 17.88 -6.16 2.84
N LEU A 274 16.90 -6.99 2.50
CA LEU A 274 17.09 -8.40 2.14
C LEU A 274 17.54 -8.60 0.69
N HIS A 275 17.80 -7.55 -0.09
CA HIS A 275 18.27 -7.70 -1.47
C HIS A 275 19.58 -8.51 -1.53
N MET A 276 19.54 -9.64 -2.22
CA MET A 276 20.71 -10.47 -2.46
C MET A 276 20.59 -11.18 -3.80
N THR A 277 21.60 -11.04 -4.65
CA THR A 277 21.65 -11.68 -5.97
C THR A 277 22.34 -13.04 -5.93
N VAL A 278 21.92 -13.97 -6.78
CA VAL A 278 22.65 -15.22 -7.03
C VAL A 278 24.01 -14.91 -7.69
N GLY A 279 25.12 -15.13 -6.96
CA GLY A 279 26.47 -14.93 -7.47
C GLY A 279 27.48 -14.37 -6.44
N MET A 280 28.68 -14.02 -6.93
CA MET A 280 29.78 -13.47 -6.11
C MET A 280 29.67 -11.95 -5.86
N ALA A 281 28.68 -11.28 -6.44
CA ALA A 281 28.51 -9.85 -6.32
C ALA A 281 27.91 -9.51 -4.95
N VAL A 282 28.72 -8.89 -4.08
CA VAL A 282 28.23 -8.24 -2.86
C VAL A 282 27.69 -6.87 -3.28
N ALA A 283 26.39 -6.63 -3.09
CA ALA A 283 25.82 -5.29 -3.27
C ALA A 283 26.50 -4.33 -2.28
N GLY A 284 27.33 -3.42 -2.80
CA GLY A 284 28.10 -2.44 -2.05
C GLY A 284 27.26 -1.30 -1.51
#